data_AF-A0A6F8Y858-F1
#
_entry.id   AF-A0A6F8Y858-F1
#
_cell.length_a   1.000
_cell.length_b   1.000
_cell.length_c   1.000
_cell.angle_alpha   90.00
_cell.angle_beta   90.00
_cell.angle_gamma   90.00
#
_symmetry.space_group_name_H-M   'P 1'
#
loop_
_entity.id
_entity.type
_entity.pdbx_description
1 polymer ?
#
loop_
_entity_poly.entity_id
_entity_poly.type
_entity_poly.pdbx_seq_one_letter_code
_entity_poly.pdbx_strand_id
1 'polypeptide(L)'
;MADEVLGALPPEDRTRVAVRPVRAVVGMADAPTSAKRPDTTVRAAVAAVAEGGADALVSAGASGATVTAAVLGLGRWTGVRRPALVVTLPAEAGPVVLLDVGASVEARPGTLARHAALGAAYAATVNNVEHPRVGLLSIGTEPGKGTGRGVPPTR
;
A
#
# COMPACT_ATOMS: atom_id res chain seq x y z
N MET A 1 -23.40 -0.66 11.11
CA MET A 1 -21.98 -0.42 10.77
C MET A 1 -21.62 1.06 10.80
N ALA A 2 -22.25 1.96 10.03
CA ALA A 2 -21.92 3.39 10.10
C ALA A 2 -22.20 4.01 11.49
N ASP A 3 -23.37 3.72 12.06
CA ASP A 3 -23.75 4.21 13.40
C ASP A 3 -22.85 3.67 14.52
N GLU A 4 -22.32 2.46 14.34
CA GLU A 4 -21.40 1.83 15.28
C GLU A 4 -20.04 2.53 15.27
N VAL A 5 -19.50 2.82 14.07
CA VAL A 5 -18.27 3.61 13.91
C VAL A 5 -18.46 5.02 14.49
N LEU A 6 -19.58 5.69 14.19
CA LEU A 6 -19.89 7.00 14.75
C LEU A 6 -20.05 6.96 16.27
N GLY A 7 -20.65 5.88 16.80
CA GLY A 7 -20.82 5.65 18.23
C GLY A 7 -19.49 5.50 18.97
N ALA A 8 -18.49 4.88 18.34
CA ALA A 8 -17.13 4.71 18.88
C ALA A 8 -16.30 6.00 18.90
N LEU A 9 -16.72 7.04 18.16
CA LEU A 9 -16.01 8.33 18.12
C LEU A 9 -16.46 9.27 19.26
N PRO A 10 -15.55 10.11 19.77
CA PRO A 10 -15.90 11.24 20.65
C PRO A 10 -17.00 12.11 20.02
N PRO A 11 -17.96 12.65 20.80
CA PRO A 11 -19.06 13.45 20.28
C PRO A 11 -18.63 14.62 19.38
N GLU A 12 -17.55 15.29 19.73
CA GLU A 12 -16.93 16.40 18.99
C GLU A 12 -16.45 15.97 17.58
N ASP A 13 -16.06 14.70 17.42
CA ASP A 13 -15.52 14.17 16.17
C ASP A 13 -16.60 13.76 15.18
N ARG A 14 -17.80 13.44 15.68
CA ARG A 14 -18.92 12.98 14.85
C ARG A 14 -19.34 14.02 13.82
N THR A 15 -19.19 15.30 14.15
CA THR A 15 -19.48 16.42 13.23
C THR A 15 -18.50 16.51 12.07
N ARG A 16 -17.33 15.86 12.18
CA ARG A 16 -16.26 15.83 11.17
C ARG A 16 -16.38 14.62 10.24
N VAL A 17 -17.43 13.80 10.39
CA VAL A 17 -17.62 12.57 9.62
C VAL A 17 -18.80 12.72 8.67
N ALA A 18 -18.56 12.46 7.38
CA ALA A 18 -19.61 12.32 6.38
C ALA A 18 -19.83 10.84 6.03
N VAL A 19 -21.08 10.39 6.10
CA VAL A 19 -21.45 9.01 5.73
C VAL A 19 -22.06 9.02 4.32
N ARG A 20 -21.46 8.24 3.42
CA ARG A 20 -21.99 8.05 2.06
C ARG A 20 -22.52 6.62 1.91
N PRO A 21 -23.83 6.44 1.64
CA PRO A 21 -24.40 5.11 1.49
C PRO A 21 -23.92 4.44 0.20
N VAL A 22 -23.48 3.19 0.29
CA VAL A 22 -23.06 2.35 -0.84
C VAL A 22 -23.66 0.97 -0.66
N ARG A 23 -24.17 0.37 -1.74
CA ARG A 23 -25.00 -0.85 -1.67
C ARG A 23 -24.23 -2.16 -1.88
N ALA A 24 -23.04 -2.12 -2.47
CA ALA A 24 -22.24 -3.31 -2.71
C ALA A 24 -20.92 -3.31 -1.93
N VAL A 25 -20.51 -4.48 -1.47
CA VAL A 25 -19.24 -4.72 -0.76
C VAL A 25 -18.48 -5.84 -1.48
N VAL A 26 -17.16 -5.73 -1.50
CA VAL A 26 -16.26 -6.84 -1.89
C VAL A 26 -15.91 -7.61 -0.62
N GLY A 27 -16.30 -8.88 -0.56
CA GLY A 27 -16.06 -9.73 0.59
C GLY A 27 -14.59 -10.15 0.74
N MET A 28 -14.22 -10.64 1.92
CA MET A 28 -12.83 -11.06 2.20
C MET A 28 -12.38 -12.27 1.37
N ALA A 29 -13.32 -13.14 0.99
CA ALA A 29 -13.07 -14.31 0.14
C ALA A 29 -13.28 -14.02 -1.36
N ASP A 30 -13.71 -12.81 -1.73
CA ASP A 30 -13.90 -12.46 -3.12
C ASP A 30 -12.55 -12.37 -3.83
N ALA A 31 -12.54 -12.76 -5.11
CA ALA A 31 -11.38 -12.52 -5.96
C ALA A 31 -11.07 -11.01 -6.06
N PRO A 32 -9.79 -10.61 -6.17
CA PRO A 32 -9.42 -9.19 -6.36
C PRO A 32 -10.13 -8.51 -7.54
N THR A 33 -10.45 -9.28 -8.58
CA THR A 33 -11.19 -8.81 -9.77
C THR A 33 -12.62 -8.36 -9.45
N SER A 34 -13.20 -8.81 -8.33
CA SER A 34 -14.50 -8.34 -7.85
C SER A 34 -14.53 -6.84 -7.55
N ALA A 35 -13.36 -6.21 -7.38
CA ALA A 35 -13.22 -4.75 -7.31
C ALA A 35 -13.70 -4.01 -8.58
N LYS A 36 -13.82 -4.70 -9.72
CA LYS A 36 -14.33 -4.11 -10.96
C LYS A 36 -15.84 -3.90 -10.97
N ARG A 37 -16.58 -4.59 -10.07
CA ARG A 37 -18.04 -4.43 -9.96
C ARG A 37 -18.39 -2.96 -9.74
N PRO A 38 -19.45 -2.42 -10.37
CA PRO A 38 -19.91 -1.07 -10.11
C PRO A 38 -20.35 -0.92 -8.65
N ASP A 39 -20.28 0.30 -8.16
CA ASP A 39 -20.91 0.73 -6.89
C ASP A 39 -20.50 -0.07 -5.64
N THR A 40 -19.25 -0.54 -5.61
CA THR A 40 -18.66 -1.14 -4.41
C THR A 40 -18.09 -0.07 -3.47
N THR A 41 -18.11 -0.32 -2.16
CA THR A 41 -17.55 0.60 -1.14
C THR A 41 -16.13 1.05 -1.46
N VAL A 42 -15.28 0.12 -1.90
CA VAL A 42 -13.89 0.41 -2.26
C VAL A 42 -13.76 1.28 -3.51
N ARG A 43 -14.63 1.11 -4.51
CA ARG A 43 -14.65 1.99 -5.69
C ARG A 43 -15.19 3.37 -5.38
N ALA A 44 -16.21 3.46 -4.52
CA ALA A 44 -16.74 4.75 -4.07
C ALA A 44 -15.67 5.55 -3.31
N ALA A 45 -14.88 4.89 -2.45
CA ALA A 45 -13.74 5.53 -1.78
C ALA A 45 -12.66 5.99 -2.76
N VAL A 46 -12.32 5.17 -3.77
CA VAL A 46 -11.38 5.56 -4.83
C VAL A 46 -11.90 6.74 -5.65
N ALA A 47 -13.18 6.75 -6.01
CA ALA A 47 -13.79 7.85 -6.75
C ALA A 47 -13.76 9.16 -5.96
N ALA A 48 -14.06 9.11 -4.66
CA ALA A 48 -13.97 10.29 -3.80
C ALA A 48 -12.55 10.91 -3.80
N VAL A 49 -11.50 10.09 -3.82
CA VAL A 49 -10.12 10.58 -3.95
C VAL A 49 -9.85 11.12 -5.35
N ALA A 50 -10.24 10.39 -6.40
CA ALA A 50 -10.03 10.79 -7.79
C ALA A 50 -10.71 12.12 -8.16
N GLU A 51 -11.87 12.38 -7.56
CA GLU A 51 -12.70 13.58 -7.77
C GLU A 51 -12.31 14.76 -6.85
N GLY A 52 -11.29 14.60 -6.00
CA GLY A 52 -10.83 15.63 -5.07
C GLY A 52 -11.72 15.83 -3.84
N GLY A 53 -12.64 14.90 -3.57
CA GLY A 53 -13.46 14.88 -2.36
C GLY A 53 -12.77 14.31 -1.13
N ALA A 54 -11.58 13.71 -1.28
CA ALA A 54 -10.72 13.21 -0.21
C ALA A 54 -9.25 13.15 -0.67
N ASP A 55 -8.31 13.23 0.27
CA ASP A 55 -6.86 13.16 -0.03
C ASP A 55 -6.32 11.72 -0.06
N ALA A 56 -6.96 10.81 0.65
CA ALA A 56 -6.53 9.42 0.80
C ALA A 56 -7.71 8.49 1.08
N LEU A 57 -7.47 7.19 0.93
CA LEU A 57 -8.41 6.12 1.30
C LEU A 57 -7.74 5.10 2.21
N VAL A 58 -8.51 4.58 3.17
CA VAL A 58 -8.10 3.50 4.09
C VAL A 58 -9.17 2.41 4.04
N SER A 59 -8.74 1.14 4.06
CA SER A 59 -9.64 -0.01 3.98
C SER A 59 -9.12 -1.13 4.87
N ALA A 60 -10.02 -1.66 5.72
CA ALA A 60 -9.82 -2.92 6.43
C ALA A 60 -10.40 -4.13 5.65
N GLY A 61 -10.81 -3.92 4.40
CA GLY A 61 -11.32 -4.97 3.52
C GLY A 61 -10.21 -5.74 2.79
N ALA A 62 -10.59 -6.51 1.77
CA ALA A 62 -9.65 -7.32 1.01
C ALA A 62 -8.53 -6.46 0.36
N SER A 63 -7.28 -6.70 0.75
CA SER A 63 -6.12 -5.92 0.29
C SER A 63 -5.98 -5.97 -1.23
N GLY A 64 -6.13 -7.14 -1.84
CA GLY A 64 -6.06 -7.31 -3.29
C GLY A 64 -7.14 -6.51 -4.03
N ALA A 65 -8.37 -6.47 -3.50
CA ALA A 65 -9.45 -5.69 -4.07
C ALA A 65 -9.19 -4.18 -3.93
N THR A 66 -8.67 -3.75 -2.79
CA THR A 66 -8.32 -2.34 -2.51
C THR A 66 -7.23 -1.84 -3.45
N VAL A 67 -6.12 -2.58 -3.57
CA VAL A 67 -5.04 -2.25 -4.49
C VAL A 67 -5.53 -2.26 -5.95
N THR A 68 -6.34 -3.25 -6.32
CA THR A 68 -6.91 -3.33 -7.68
C THR A 68 -7.78 -2.12 -8.00
N ALA A 69 -8.69 -1.74 -7.09
CA ALA A 69 -9.54 -0.57 -7.27
C ALA A 69 -8.71 0.72 -7.39
N ALA A 70 -7.73 0.92 -6.50
CA ALA A 70 -6.86 2.10 -6.52
C ALA A 70 -6.05 2.20 -7.82
N VAL A 71 -5.46 1.09 -8.29
CA VAL A 71 -4.71 1.07 -9.57
C VAL A 71 -5.61 1.39 -10.76
N LEU A 72 -6.86 0.91 -10.76
CA LEU A 72 -7.80 1.16 -11.86
C LEU A 72 -8.36 2.60 -11.84
N GLY A 73 -8.58 3.18 -10.67
CA GLY A 73 -9.21 4.51 -10.54
C GLY A 73 -8.23 5.67 -10.41
N LEU A 74 -7.13 5.51 -9.67
CA LEU A 74 -6.11 6.56 -9.45
C LEU A 74 -4.91 6.41 -10.38
N GLY A 75 -4.75 5.26 -11.03
CA GLY A 75 -3.57 4.95 -11.81
C GLY A 75 -2.37 4.61 -10.93
N ARG A 76 -1.17 4.75 -11.52
CA ARG A 76 0.11 4.44 -10.88
C ARG A 76 1.14 5.47 -11.31
N TRP A 77 2.15 5.70 -10.47
CA TRP A 77 3.30 6.50 -10.87
C TRP A 77 4.00 5.95 -12.12
N THR A 78 4.50 6.85 -12.96
CA THR A 78 5.20 6.50 -14.20
C THR A 78 6.35 5.55 -13.93
N GLY A 79 6.37 4.42 -14.65
CA GLY A 79 7.36 3.35 -14.47
C GLY A 79 7.04 2.35 -13.36
N VAL A 80 6.07 2.61 -12.47
CA VAL A 80 5.61 1.61 -11.49
C VAL A 80 4.63 0.65 -12.15
N ARG A 81 5.12 -0.54 -12.53
CA ARG A 81 4.26 -1.58 -13.12
C ARG A 81 3.33 -2.25 -12.11
N ARG A 82 3.80 -2.51 -10.90
CA ARG A 82 2.96 -3.00 -9.79
C ARG A 82 3.36 -2.24 -8.52
N PRO A 83 2.41 -1.62 -7.81
CA PRO A 83 2.71 -0.98 -6.54
C PRO A 83 3.21 -2.05 -5.55
N ALA A 84 4.21 -1.72 -4.74
CA ALA A 84 4.62 -2.58 -3.63
C ALA A 84 3.62 -2.43 -2.48
N LEU A 85 3.43 -3.50 -1.71
CA LEU A 85 2.90 -3.38 -0.36
C LEU A 85 4.06 -3.07 0.59
N VAL A 86 3.85 -2.05 1.43
CA VAL A 86 4.83 -1.58 2.41
C VAL A 86 4.36 -1.95 3.82
N VAL A 87 5.31 -2.41 4.65
CA VAL A 87 5.11 -2.55 6.09
C VAL A 87 6.27 -1.87 6.79
N THR A 88 5.97 -1.08 7.82
CA THR A 88 6.97 -0.57 8.77
C THR A 88 7.04 -1.54 9.94
N LEU A 89 8.21 -2.15 10.14
CA LEU A 89 8.51 -3.03 11.25
C LEU A 89 9.25 -2.25 12.35
N PRO A 90 8.91 -2.47 13.63
CA PRO A 90 9.76 -1.99 14.72
C PRO A 90 11.05 -2.81 14.74
N ALA A 91 12.19 -2.15 14.98
CA ALA A 91 13.45 -2.80 15.27
C ALA A 91 14.25 -1.99 16.29
N GLU A 92 15.23 -2.62 16.91
CA GLU A 92 16.04 -2.02 17.98
C GLU A 92 16.75 -0.74 17.52
N ALA A 93 17.27 -0.73 16.30
CA ALA A 93 17.96 0.41 15.70
C ALA A 93 17.01 1.44 15.04
N GLY A 94 15.70 1.32 15.25
CA GLY A 94 14.68 2.18 14.64
C GLY A 94 13.81 1.44 13.61
N PRO A 95 12.83 2.14 13.00
CA PRO A 95 11.87 1.53 12.09
C PRO A 95 12.52 1.01 10.80
N VAL A 96 12.07 -0.17 10.36
CA VAL A 96 12.51 -0.79 9.10
C VAL A 96 11.33 -0.84 8.13
N VAL A 97 11.51 -0.29 6.94
CA VAL A 97 10.52 -0.36 5.87
C VAL A 97 10.79 -1.59 5.01
N LEU A 98 9.86 -2.55 5.03
CA LEU A 98 9.93 -3.79 4.26
C LEU A 98 9.02 -3.73 3.03
N LEU A 99 9.59 -3.97 1.85
CA LEU A 99 8.90 -4.01 0.56
C LEU A 99 9.53 -5.08 -0.33
N ASP A 100 8.79 -5.80 -1.18
CA ASP A 100 7.33 -5.91 -1.26
C ASP A 100 6.86 -7.12 -0.41
N VAL A 101 5.82 -6.93 0.42
CA VAL A 101 5.32 -7.97 1.34
C VAL A 101 4.15 -8.80 0.79
N GLY A 102 3.75 -8.63 -0.47
CA GLY A 102 2.74 -9.50 -1.05
C GLY A 102 2.06 -9.04 -2.34
N ALA A 103 2.46 -7.91 -2.93
CA ALA A 103 1.85 -7.44 -4.18
C ALA A 103 2.39 -8.20 -5.42
N SER A 104 3.64 -8.66 -5.36
CA SER A 104 4.35 -9.28 -6.46
C SER A 104 5.03 -10.58 -6.01
N VAL A 105 4.83 -11.63 -6.78
CA VAL A 105 5.58 -12.90 -6.65
C VAL A 105 6.94 -12.84 -7.36
N GLU A 106 7.21 -11.79 -8.14
CA GLU A 106 8.41 -11.66 -8.96
C GLU A 106 9.33 -10.53 -8.47
N ALA A 107 10.57 -10.89 -8.13
CA ALA A 107 11.65 -9.99 -7.77
C ALA A 107 12.51 -9.64 -9.00
N ARG A 108 11.98 -8.86 -9.95
CA ARG A 108 12.76 -8.40 -11.11
C ARG A 108 13.70 -7.24 -10.69
N PRO A 109 14.95 -7.20 -11.18
CA PRO A 109 15.92 -6.13 -10.90
C PRO A 109 15.37 -4.71 -10.92
N GLY A 110 14.77 -4.30 -12.04
CA GLY A 110 14.23 -2.95 -12.19
C GLY A 110 13.00 -2.67 -11.31
N THR A 111 12.27 -3.71 -10.89
CA THR A 111 11.18 -3.56 -9.91
C THR A 111 11.77 -3.31 -8.53
N LEU A 112 12.76 -4.11 -8.11
CA LEU A 112 13.43 -3.97 -6.82
C LEU A 112 14.11 -2.61 -6.67
N ALA A 113 14.82 -2.15 -7.70
CA ALA A 113 15.46 -0.83 -7.69
C ALA A 113 14.44 0.31 -7.54
N ARG A 114 13.28 0.20 -8.19
CA ARG A 114 12.20 1.19 -8.07
C ARG A 114 11.53 1.12 -6.70
N HIS A 115 11.30 -0.08 -6.16
CA HIS A 115 10.78 -0.25 -4.80
C HIS A 115 11.76 0.28 -3.75
N ALA A 116 13.06 0.07 -3.91
CA ALA A 116 14.08 0.64 -3.05
C ALA A 116 14.03 2.18 -3.01
N ALA A 117 13.94 2.83 -4.17
CA ALA A 117 13.84 4.29 -4.24
C ALA A 117 12.55 4.83 -3.57
N LEU A 118 11.41 4.20 -3.85
CA LEU A 118 10.13 4.58 -3.23
C LEU A 118 10.10 4.29 -1.73
N GLY A 119 10.70 3.17 -1.31
CA GLY A 119 10.82 2.77 0.09
C GLY A 119 11.69 3.73 0.90
N ALA A 120 12.82 4.16 0.35
CA ALA A 120 13.66 5.19 0.96
C ALA A 120 12.91 6.52 1.12
N ALA A 121 12.19 6.96 0.07
CA ALA A 121 11.35 8.16 0.16
C ALA A 121 10.25 8.01 1.23
N TYR A 122 9.59 6.86 1.31
CA TYR A 122 8.59 6.57 2.34
C TYR A 122 9.20 6.60 3.75
N ALA A 123 10.36 5.97 3.97
CA ALA A 123 11.06 5.99 5.25
C ALA A 123 11.45 7.40 5.69
N ALA A 124 11.93 8.23 4.76
CA ALA A 124 12.29 9.62 5.04
C ALA A 124 11.06 10.47 5.42
N THR A 125 9.96 10.32 4.67
CA THR A 125 8.78 11.18 4.81
C THR A 125 7.81 10.76 5.90
N VAL A 126 7.57 9.45 6.05
CA VAL A 126 6.58 8.91 7.00
C VAL A 126 7.22 8.51 8.33
N ASN A 127 8.48 8.04 8.29
CA ASN A 127 9.18 7.56 9.49
C ASN A 127 10.28 8.50 9.99
N ASN A 128 10.45 9.68 9.36
CA ASN A 128 11.47 10.68 9.72
C ASN A 128 12.91 10.12 9.77
N VAL A 129 13.22 9.17 8.89
CA VAL A 129 14.59 8.62 8.76
C VAL A 129 15.37 9.51 7.77
N GLU A 130 16.22 10.40 8.26
CA GLU A 130 16.92 11.41 7.44
C GLU A 130 17.79 10.80 6.32
N HIS A 131 18.50 9.70 6.63
CA HIS A 131 19.35 8.98 5.69
C HIS A 131 18.95 7.50 5.62
N PRO A 132 17.86 7.15 4.92
CA PRO A 132 17.40 5.77 4.82
C PRO A 132 18.46 4.91 4.11
N ARG A 133 18.90 3.85 4.80
CA ARG A 133 19.75 2.83 4.19
C ARG A 133 18.88 1.82 3.46
N VAL A 134 19.29 1.44 2.27
CA VAL A 134 18.61 0.43 1.45
C VAL A 134 19.41 -0.86 1.50
N GLY A 135 18.77 -1.96 1.89
CA GLY A 135 19.33 -3.30 1.82
C GLY A 135 18.46 -4.22 0.98
N LEU A 136 19.10 -5.14 0.25
CA LEU A 136 18.40 -6.23 -0.41
C LEU A 136 18.37 -7.44 0.52
N LEU A 137 17.17 -7.89 0.89
CA LEU A 137 17.03 -9.12 1.65
C LEU A 137 17.48 -10.31 0.80
N SER A 138 18.47 -11.06 1.30
CA SER A 138 19.03 -12.25 0.65
C SER A 138 19.29 -13.34 1.69
N ILE A 139 19.65 -14.53 1.21
CA ILE A 139 19.99 -15.70 2.05
C ILE A 139 21.40 -15.63 2.66
N GLY A 140 22.17 -14.59 2.34
CA GLY A 140 23.54 -14.41 2.81
C GLY A 140 24.12 -13.08 2.34
N THR A 141 25.23 -12.67 2.94
CA THR A 141 25.90 -11.39 2.65
C THR A 141 26.98 -11.51 1.58
N GLU A 142 27.39 -12.74 1.24
CA GLU A 142 28.46 -12.99 0.29
C GLU A 142 28.03 -12.69 -1.16
N PRO A 143 28.94 -12.16 -2.01
CA PRO A 143 28.66 -11.98 -3.42
C PRO A 143 28.16 -13.27 -4.08
N GLY A 144 27.05 -13.19 -4.81
CA GLY A 144 26.44 -14.33 -5.51
C GLY A 144 25.46 -15.16 -4.68
N LYS A 145 25.23 -14.84 -3.39
CA LYS A 145 24.16 -15.47 -2.60
C LYS A 145 22.78 -14.92 -2.96
N GLY A 146 21.82 -15.82 -3.07
CA GLY A 146 20.45 -15.53 -3.51
C GLY A 146 20.19 -16.05 -4.93
N THR A 147 18.97 -15.86 -5.43
CA THR A 147 18.71 -16.15 -6.85
C THR A 147 19.36 -15.04 -7.66
N GLY A 148 20.30 -15.37 -8.56
CA GLY A 148 21.15 -14.43 -9.32
C GLY A 148 20.42 -13.49 -10.31
N ARG A 149 19.18 -13.08 -9.99
CA ARG A 149 18.42 -12.05 -10.70
C ARG A 149 18.90 -10.65 -10.26
N GLY A 150 20.13 -10.35 -10.66
CA GLY A 150 20.79 -9.05 -10.82
C GLY A 150 20.25 -7.85 -10.06
N VAL A 151 20.57 -7.72 -8.77
CA VAL A 151 20.71 -6.39 -8.17
C VAL A 151 22.18 -6.25 -7.80
N PRO A 152 22.89 -5.21 -8.29
CA PRO A 152 24.29 -4.99 -7.94
C PRO A 152 24.41 -4.79 -6.42
N PRO A 153 25.55 -5.18 -5.80
CA PRO A 153 25.75 -5.01 -4.37
C PRO A 153 25.59 -3.53 -3.99
N THR A 154 24.73 -3.26 -3.02
CA THR A 154 24.63 -1.92 -2.40
C THR A 154 25.81 -1.77 -1.46
N ARG A 155 26.66 -0.77 -1.71
CA ARG A 155 27.63 -0.28 -0.70
C ARG A 155 26.91 0.62 0.29
#